data_AF-A0A1G5SHL3-F1
#
_entry.id   AF-A0A1G5SHL3-F1
#
_cell.length_a   1.000
_cell.length_b   1.000
_cell.length_c   1.000
_cell.angle_alpha   90.00
_cell.angle_beta   90.00
_cell.angle_gamma   90.00
#
_symmetry.space_group_name_H-M   'P 1'
#
loop_
_entity.id
_entity.type
_entity.pdbx_description
1 polymer ?
#
loop_
_entity_poly.entity_id
_entity_poly.type
_entity_poly.pdbx_seq_one_letter_code
_entity_poly.pdbx_strand_id
1 'polypeptide(L)'
;MEAVDKKPQAIGKSRAVNTTKIHLAIDSYGLPIESEITAGDVNDCSAALELITRLSDAEAMVADKGYDSDCIREQITEKRGPCL
;
A
#
# COMPACT_ATOMS: atom_id res chain seq x y z
N MET A 1 -23.01 -18.57 22.13
CA MET A 1 -22.47 -17.23 21.83
C MET A 1 -21.03 -17.45 21.40
N GLU A 2 -20.81 -17.68 20.12
CA GLU A 2 -19.45 -17.83 19.56
C GLU A 2 -18.69 -16.52 19.78
N ALA A 3 -17.44 -16.61 20.27
CA ALA A 3 -16.61 -15.43 20.46
C ALA A 3 -16.29 -14.81 19.09
N VAL A 4 -16.58 -13.51 18.91
CA VAL A 4 -16.13 -12.77 17.73
C VAL A 4 -14.61 -12.84 17.66
N ASP A 5 -14.10 -13.40 16.57
CA ASP A 5 -12.67 -13.49 16.25
C ASP A 5 -12.08 -12.06 16.24
N LYS A 6 -11.14 -11.76 17.16
CA LYS A 6 -10.54 -10.43 17.34
C LYS A 6 -9.42 -10.16 16.31
N LYS A 7 -9.71 -10.39 15.04
CA LYS A 7 -8.77 -10.02 13.97
C LYS A 7 -8.85 -8.51 13.68
N PRO A 8 -7.73 -7.85 13.33
CA PRO A 8 -7.76 -6.46 12.90
C PRO A 8 -8.69 -6.30 11.69
N GLN A 9 -9.61 -5.33 11.76
CA GLN A 9 -10.66 -5.11 10.76
C GLN A 9 -10.33 -3.96 9.79
N ALA A 10 -9.09 -3.50 9.77
CA ALA A 10 -8.65 -2.31 9.03
C ALA A 10 -9.46 -1.04 9.37
N ILE A 11 -9.82 -0.88 10.64
CA ILE A 11 -10.52 0.30 11.16
C ILE A 11 -9.58 1.06 12.09
N GLY A 12 -9.22 2.28 11.66
CA GLY A 12 -8.39 3.20 12.43
C GLY A 12 -9.23 4.24 13.16
N LYS A 13 -8.70 4.77 14.26
CA LYS A 13 -9.36 5.86 15.00
C LYS A 13 -8.80 7.21 14.58
N SER A 14 -9.67 8.09 14.08
CA SER A 14 -9.36 9.51 13.95
C SER A 14 -9.93 10.30 15.13
N ARG A 15 -9.73 11.62 15.15
CA ARG A 15 -10.24 12.51 16.21
C ARG A 15 -11.77 12.48 16.36
N ALA A 16 -12.51 12.24 15.28
CA ALA A 16 -13.96 12.36 15.26
C ALA A 16 -14.69 11.11 14.73
N VAL A 17 -14.03 10.29 13.92
CA VAL A 17 -14.66 9.14 13.26
C VAL A 17 -13.68 7.98 13.09
N ASN A 18 -14.22 6.79 12.89
CA ASN A 18 -13.43 5.65 12.46
C ASN A 18 -13.16 5.75 10.95
N THR A 19 -11.94 5.44 10.54
CA THR A 19 -11.46 5.63 9.17
C THR A 19 -10.73 4.41 8.65
N THR A 20 -10.79 4.20 7.34
CA THR A 20 -10.12 3.13 6.60
C THR A 20 -9.52 3.74 5.34
N LYS A 21 -8.39 3.21 4.89
CA LYS A 21 -7.75 3.59 3.62
C LYS A 21 -7.78 2.42 2.66
N ILE A 22 -7.91 2.73 1.37
CA ILE A 22 -7.81 1.77 0.27
C ILE A 22 -6.62 2.21 -0.58
N HIS A 23 -5.56 1.41 -0.58
CA HIS A 23 -4.39 1.60 -1.41
C HIS A 23 -4.55 0.74 -2.67
N LEU A 24 -4.30 1.32 -3.84
CA LEU A 24 -4.55 0.67 -5.12
C LEU A 24 -3.33 0.80 -6.02
N ALA A 25 -2.87 -0.31 -6.58
CA ALA A 25 -1.94 -0.33 -7.68
C ALA A 25 -2.71 -0.61 -8.98
N ILE A 26 -2.42 0.18 -10.01
CA ILE A 26 -3.06 0.08 -11.32
C ILE A 26 -2.01 -0.07 -12.41
N ASP A 27 -2.37 -0.72 -13.51
CA ASP A 27 -1.53 -0.77 -14.70
C ASP A 27 -1.63 0.52 -15.53
N SER A 28 -0.89 0.58 -16.63
CA SER A 28 -0.89 1.72 -17.56
C SER A 28 -2.22 1.92 -18.30
N TYR A 29 -3.12 0.93 -18.30
CA TYR A 29 -4.47 1.02 -18.85
C TYR A 29 -5.52 1.43 -17.81
N GLY A 30 -5.10 1.63 -16.54
CA GLY A 30 -5.99 1.99 -15.44
C GLY A 30 -6.72 0.80 -14.83
N LEU A 31 -6.28 -0.44 -15.10
CA LEU A 31 -6.85 -1.63 -14.52
C LEU A 31 -6.20 -1.92 -13.15
N PRO A 32 -7.00 -2.15 -12.10
CA PRO A 32 -6.48 -2.59 -10.81
C PRO A 32 -5.66 -3.88 -10.92
N ILE A 33 -4.43 -3.85 -10.41
CA ILE A 33 -3.55 -5.01 -10.29
C ILE A 33 -3.63 -5.57 -8.87
N GLU A 34 -3.45 -4.71 -7.87
CA GLU A 34 -3.41 -5.09 -6.45
C GLU A 34 -4.06 -4.02 -5.57
N SER A 35 -4.54 -4.43 -4.41
CA SER A 35 -5.13 -3.51 -3.43
C SER A 35 -4.76 -3.90 -2.00
N GLU A 36 -4.67 -2.91 -1.11
CA GLU A 36 -4.47 -3.08 0.32
C GLU A 36 -5.48 -2.23 1.09
N ILE A 37 -6.08 -2.80 2.14
CA ILE A 37 -7.02 -2.07 2.99
C ILE A 37 -6.41 -1.94 4.38
N THR A 38 -6.15 -0.72 4.80
CA THR A 38 -5.53 -0.45 6.10
C THR A 38 -6.44 0.38 6.99
N ALA A 39 -6.18 0.29 8.30
CA ALA A 39 -6.76 1.21 9.26
C ALA A 39 -6.33 2.65 8.91
N GLY A 40 -7.24 3.62 9.02
CA GLY A 40 -6.98 4.97 8.51
C GLY A 40 -5.88 5.76 9.23
N ASP A 41 -5.42 5.28 10.37
CA ASP A 41 -4.26 5.78 11.11
C ASP A 41 -2.92 5.16 10.66
N VAL A 42 -2.96 4.19 9.74
CA VAL A 42 -1.75 3.62 9.11
C VAL A 42 -1.17 4.62 8.11
N ASN A 43 0.16 4.79 8.17
CA ASN A 43 0.89 5.64 7.24
C ASN A 43 0.94 5.04 5.84
N ASP A 44 0.82 5.87 4.81
CA ASP A 44 0.81 5.44 3.42
C ASP A 44 2.14 4.79 3.03
N CYS A 45 3.28 5.27 3.55
CA CYS A 45 4.57 4.62 3.28
C CYS A 45 4.63 3.16 3.77
N SER A 46 4.02 2.87 4.93
CA SER A 46 3.99 1.50 5.46
C SER A 46 3.14 0.58 4.60
N ALA A 47 2.00 1.07 4.12
CA ALA A 47 1.13 0.32 3.22
C ALA A 47 1.78 0.09 1.84
N ALA A 48 2.52 1.07 1.32
CA ALA A 48 3.21 0.91 0.03
C ALA A 48 4.26 -0.19 0.04
N LEU A 49 5.06 -0.33 1.10
CA LEU A 49 6.09 -1.37 1.17
C LEU A 49 5.50 -2.78 1.01
N GLU A 50 4.34 -3.02 1.63
CA GLU A 50 3.60 -4.27 1.51
C GLU A 50 2.98 -4.42 0.13
N LEU A 51 2.33 -3.37 -0.38
CA LEU A 51 1.71 -3.37 -1.70
C LEU A 51 2.73 -3.65 -2.82
N ILE A 52 3.87 -2.96 -2.80
CA ILE A 52 4.95 -3.09 -3.81
C ILE A 52 5.52 -4.50 -3.81
N THR A 53 5.62 -5.17 -2.66
CA THR A 53 6.12 -6.56 -2.58
C THR A 53 5.28 -7.52 -3.44
N ARG A 54 3.99 -7.25 -3.62
CA ARG A 54 3.05 -8.10 -4.38
C ARG A 54 2.95 -7.76 -5.87
N LEU A 55 3.46 -6.61 -6.29
CA LEU A 55 3.38 -6.21 -7.71
C LEU A 55 4.30 -7.07 -8.60
N SER A 56 4.11 -7.03 -9.90
CA SER A 56 5.14 -7.44 -10.85
C SER A 56 6.19 -6.32 -11.02
N ASP A 57 7.27 -6.61 -11.73
CA ASP A 57 8.22 -5.58 -12.13
C ASP A 57 7.57 -4.59 -13.11
N ALA A 58 8.01 -3.34 -13.05
CA ALA A 58 7.53 -2.26 -13.90
C ALA A 58 8.71 -1.41 -14.38
N GLU A 59 8.61 -0.90 -15.61
CA GLU A 59 9.62 0.02 -16.17
C GLU A 59 9.64 1.36 -15.41
N ALA A 60 8.46 1.83 -15.02
CA ALA A 60 8.26 3.04 -14.23
C ALA A 60 7.10 2.83 -13.27
N MET A 61 7.21 3.45 -12.09
CA MET A 61 6.14 3.48 -11.09
C MET A 61 5.87 4.92 -10.70
N VAL A 62 4.59 5.29 -10.69
CA VAL A 62 4.12 6.62 -10.29
C VAL A 62 3.25 6.45 -9.06
N ALA A 63 3.52 7.25 -8.03
CA ALA A 63 2.80 7.19 -6.77
C ALA A 63 2.53 8.59 -6.23
N ASP A 64 1.55 8.68 -5.32
CA ASP A 64 1.29 9.89 -4.54
C ASP A 64 2.49 10.26 -3.65
N LYS A 65 2.59 11.54 -3.25
CA LYS A 65 3.64 12.04 -2.36
C LYS A 65 3.67 11.33 -1.01
N GLY A 66 2.55 10.81 -0.51
CA GLY A 66 2.50 10.01 0.72
C GLY A 66 3.31 8.71 0.63
N TYR A 67 3.67 8.25 -0.58
CA TYR A 67 4.50 7.08 -0.82
C TYR A 67 5.96 7.44 -1.13
N ASP A 68 6.35 8.70 -0.92
CA ASP A 68 7.65 9.24 -1.29
C ASP A 68 8.69 9.09 -0.16
N SER A 69 9.10 7.85 0.13
CA SER A 69 10.16 7.56 1.11
C SER A 69 11.37 6.87 0.48
N ASP A 70 12.54 7.07 1.08
CA ASP A 70 13.80 6.46 0.61
C ASP A 70 13.72 4.93 0.61
N CYS A 71 13.11 4.33 1.65
CA CYS A 71 12.92 2.88 1.71
C CYS A 71 12.04 2.34 0.56
N ILE A 72 11.05 3.12 0.10
CA ILE A 72 10.22 2.74 -1.05
C ILE A 72 11.05 2.82 -2.34
N ARG A 73 11.83 3.89 -2.51
CA ARG A 73 12.73 4.04 -3.66
C ARG A 73 13.74 2.91 -3.77
N GLU A 74 14.34 2.54 -2.64
CA GLU A 74 15.28 1.42 -2.54
C GLU A 74 14.59 0.11 -2.94
N GLN A 75 13.42 -0.19 -2.37
CA GLN A 75 12.65 -1.40 -2.70
C GLN A 75 12.30 -1.48 -4.20
N ILE A 76 11.88 -0.38 -4.82
CA ILE A 76 11.59 -0.33 -6.26
C ILE A 76 12.85 -0.61 -7.09
N THR A 77 13.98 -0.02 -6.68
CA THR A 77 15.26 -0.16 -7.39
C THR A 77 15.79 -1.60 -7.30
N GLU A 78 15.74 -2.19 -6.10
CA GLU A 78 16.14 -3.58 -5.87
C GLU A 78 15.28 -4.55 -6.68
N LYS A 79 13.97 -4.29 -6.72
CA LYS A 79 13.02 -5.16 -7.39
C LYS A 79 13.15 -5.13 -8.92
N ARG A 80 13.32 -3.94 -9.51
CA ARG A 80 13.60 -3.78 -10.95
C ARG A 80 14.93 -4.42 -11.36
N GLY A 81 15.90 -4.46 -10.45
CA GLY A 81 17.29 -4.78 -10.77
C GLY A 81 18.05 -3.58 -11.37
N PRO A 82 19.37 -3.71 -11.63
CA PRO A 82 20.19 -2.62 -12.13
C PRO A 82 19.67 -2.12 -13.49
N CYS A 83 19.63 -0.80 -13.66
CA CYS A 83 19.35 -0.17 -14.95
C CYS A 83 20.36 -0.68 -15.98
N LEU A 84 19.88 -1.35 -17.03
CA LEU A 84 20.66 -1.63 -18.24
C LEU A 84 20.78 -0.37 -19.10
#